data_AF-W6YVQ9-F1
#
_entry.id   AF-W6YVQ9-F1
#
_cell.length_a   1.000
_cell.length_b   1.000
_cell.length_c   1.000
_cell.angle_alpha   90.00
_cell.angle_beta   90.00
_cell.angle_gamma   90.00
#
_symmetry.space_group_name_H-M   'P 1'
#
loop_
_entity.id
_entity.type
_entity.pdbx_description
1 polymer ?
#
loop_
_entity_poly.entity_id
_entity_poly.type
_entity_poly.pdbx_seq_one_letter_code
_entity_poly.pdbx_strand_id
1 'polypeptide(L)'
;MPQLADQSGKTFEFYGWTLVPHDTSLLLQDVSQWDPAVDDVTDVQIPQTELANKVHDYAKKRLSEDVYNHSMRVYFYETYYLTCLLHDIGATSEKLRATLLSFEFCGGYFAPDILKEFGAFKEQAESVAEAVIQP
;
A
#
# COMPACT_ATOMS: atom_id res chain seq x y z
N MET A 1 18.33 -11.55 -14.60
CA MET A 1 17.14 -12.44 -14.59
C MET A 1 16.13 -11.83 -15.55
N PRO A 2 15.32 -12.60 -16.30
CA PRO A 2 14.35 -11.99 -17.22
C PRO A 2 13.35 -11.20 -16.39
N GLN A 3 13.16 -9.92 -16.72
CA GLN A 3 12.12 -9.09 -16.11
C GLN A 3 10.76 -9.70 -16.48
N LEU A 4 10.18 -10.40 -15.52
CA LEU A 4 8.81 -10.89 -15.60
C LEU A 4 7.93 -9.65 -15.41
N ALA A 5 7.43 -9.11 -16.52
CA ALA A 5 6.40 -8.09 -16.48
C ALA A 5 5.04 -8.76 -16.22
N ASP A 6 4.15 -8.05 -15.54
CA ASP A 6 2.76 -8.48 -15.39
C ASP A 6 1.98 -8.33 -16.71
N GLN A 7 0.69 -8.65 -16.67
CA GLN A 7 -0.21 -8.54 -17.83
C GLN A 7 -0.41 -7.09 -18.32
N SER A 8 0.00 -6.10 -17.53
CA SER A 8 -0.05 -4.67 -17.89
C SER A 8 1.27 -4.17 -18.52
N GLY A 9 2.31 -5.00 -18.54
CA GLY A 9 3.64 -4.63 -18.98
C GLY A 9 4.49 -3.92 -17.91
N LYS A 10 4.02 -3.83 -16.66
CA LYS A 10 4.78 -3.30 -15.53
C LYS A 10 5.67 -4.39 -14.96
N THR A 11 6.89 -4.03 -14.55
CA THR A 11 7.81 -5.01 -13.96
C THR A 11 7.44 -5.30 -12.50
N PHE A 12 7.91 -6.42 -11.95
CA PHE A 12 7.66 -6.70 -10.53
C PHE A 12 8.33 -5.67 -9.61
N GLU A 13 9.49 -5.10 -9.99
CA GLU A 13 10.14 -4.05 -9.20
C GLU A 13 9.27 -2.78 -9.11
N PHE A 14 8.45 -2.49 -10.13
CA PHE A 14 7.49 -1.38 -10.09
C PHE A 14 6.49 -1.53 -8.93
N TYR A 15 6.13 -2.77 -8.57
CA TYR A 15 5.25 -3.06 -7.44
C TYR A 15 6.00 -3.22 -6.11
N GLY A 16 7.30 -2.99 -6.06
CA GLY A 16 8.08 -3.15 -4.84
C GLY A 16 8.58 -4.57 -4.59
N TRP A 17 8.49 -5.48 -5.56
CA TRP A 17 9.10 -6.82 -5.47
C TRP A 17 10.61 -6.77 -5.69
N THR A 18 11.28 -5.94 -4.90
CA THR A 18 12.72 -5.80 -4.85
C THR A 18 13.17 -6.20 -3.45
N LEU A 19 14.09 -7.16 -3.36
CA LEU A 19 14.64 -7.58 -2.07
C LEU A 19 15.41 -6.42 -1.44
N VAL A 20 14.99 -6.02 -0.24
CA VAL A 20 15.65 -4.98 0.56
C VAL A 20 15.87 -5.50 1.99
N PRO A 21 16.96 -5.10 2.67
CA PRO A 21 17.11 -5.39 4.09
C PRO A 21 15.95 -4.80 4.91
N HIS A 22 15.37 -5.61 5.80
CA HIS A 22 14.34 -5.14 6.74
C HIS A 22 14.93 -4.27 7.86
N ASP A 23 16.21 -4.45 8.22
CA ASP A 23 16.89 -3.60 9.19
C ASP A 23 17.13 -2.22 8.57
N THR A 24 16.45 -1.20 9.10
CA THR A 24 16.54 0.19 8.61
C THR A 24 17.96 0.75 8.74
N SER A 25 18.74 0.28 9.71
CA SER A 25 20.14 0.70 9.90
C SER A 25 21.02 0.18 8.77
N LEU A 26 20.75 -1.03 8.28
CA LEU A 26 21.42 -1.61 7.12
C LEU A 26 20.92 -0.99 5.82
N LEU A 27 19.60 -0.78 5.70
CA LEU A 27 18.99 -0.18 4.52
C LEU A 27 19.49 1.25 4.25
N LEU A 28 19.69 2.03 5.32
CA LEU A 28 20.07 3.43 5.26
C LEU A 28 21.55 3.66 5.59
N GLN A 29 22.38 2.61 5.65
CA GLN A 29 23.79 2.70 6.08
C GLN A 29 24.61 3.73 5.26
N ASP A 30 24.26 3.89 3.98
CA ASP A 30 24.96 4.76 3.02
C ASP A 30 24.17 6.06 2.75
N VAL A 31 23.07 6.30 3.48
CA VAL A 31 22.21 7.48 3.34
C VAL A 31 22.56 8.51 4.42
N SER A 32 22.89 9.73 4.00
CA SER A 32 23.12 10.83 4.94
C SER A 32 21.80 11.31 5.54
N GLN A 33 21.66 11.19 6.86
CA GLN A 33 20.52 11.77 7.61
C GLN A 33 20.49 13.31 7.55
N TRP A 34 21.59 13.94 7.14
CA TRP A 34 21.74 15.40 7.12
C TRP A 34 21.54 16.01 5.72
N ASP A 35 21.28 15.17 4.71
CA ASP A 35 21.09 15.60 3.33
C ASP A 35 19.84 14.93 2.73
N PRO A 36 18.64 15.22 3.27
CA PRO A 36 17.40 14.66 2.75
C PRO A 36 17.09 15.23 1.37
N ALA A 37 16.45 14.41 0.52
CA ALA A 37 15.84 14.90 -0.69
C ALA A 37 14.82 16.00 -0.35
N VAL A 38 14.88 17.12 -1.07
CA VAL A 38 13.94 18.22 -0.92
C VAL A 38 12.90 18.09 -2.01
N ASP A 39 11.75 17.55 -1.65
CA ASP A 39 10.56 17.49 -2.51
C ASP A 39 9.57 18.58 -2.10
N ASP A 40 8.98 19.28 -3.07
CA ASP A 40 7.91 20.24 -2.79
C ASP A 40 6.58 19.50 -2.63
N VAL A 41 5.72 19.96 -1.72
CA VAL A 41 4.40 19.36 -1.51
C VAL A 41 3.53 19.44 -2.78
N THR A 42 3.79 20.41 -3.65
CA THR A 42 3.09 20.57 -4.93
C THR A 42 3.48 19.52 -5.98
N ASP A 43 4.63 18.88 -5.80
CA ASP A 43 5.07 17.78 -6.67
C ASP A 43 4.39 16.45 -6.30
N VAL A 44 3.74 16.38 -5.13
CA VAL A 44 3.03 15.19 -4.68
C VAL A 44 1.69 15.06 -5.41
N GLN A 45 1.58 14.06 -6.28
CA GLN A 45 0.36 13.78 -7.05
C GLN A 45 -0.38 12.57 -6.48
N ILE A 46 -1.65 12.75 -6.09
CA ILE A 46 -2.52 11.62 -5.74
C ILE A 46 -2.80 10.83 -7.03
N PRO A 47 -2.55 9.51 -7.06
CA PRO A 47 -2.91 8.67 -8.20
C PRO A 47 -4.39 8.83 -8.57
N GLN A 48 -4.68 9.21 -9.82
CA GLN A 48 -6.04 9.45 -10.33
C GLN A 48 -6.58 8.29 -11.16
N THR A 49 -5.97 7.10 -11.06
CA THR A 49 -6.42 5.91 -11.78
C THR A 49 -7.80 5.47 -11.29
N GLU A 50 -8.53 4.73 -12.12
CA GLU A 50 -9.83 4.17 -11.72
C GLU A 50 -9.72 3.29 -10.46
N LEU A 51 -8.64 2.49 -10.37
CA LEU A 51 -8.34 1.66 -9.20
C LEU A 51 -8.11 2.51 -7.94
N ALA A 52 -7.25 3.53 -8.02
CA ALA A 52 -6.96 4.41 -6.88
C ALA A 52 -8.21 5.14 -6.39
N ASN A 53 -9.05 5.64 -7.31
CA ASN A 53 -10.30 6.30 -6.96
C ASN A 53 -11.29 5.35 -6.28
N LYS A 54 -11.42 4.09 -6.76
CA LYS A 54 -12.27 3.09 -6.11
C LYS A 54 -11.80 2.75 -4.70
N VAL A 55 -10.50 2.57 -4.50
CA VAL A 55 -9.93 2.29 -3.16
C VAL A 55 -10.08 3.51 -2.25
N HIS A 56 -9.84 4.71 -2.76
CA HIS A 56 -10.10 5.96 -2.03
C HIS A 56 -11.53 6.03 -1.51
N ASP A 57 -12.51 5.85 -2.40
CA ASP A 57 -13.92 5.87 -2.04
C ASP A 57 -14.30 4.76 -1.06
N TYR A 58 -13.70 3.58 -1.22
CA TYR A 58 -13.91 2.45 -0.33
C TYR A 58 -13.40 2.73 1.09
N ALA A 59 -12.16 3.24 1.20
CA ALA A 59 -11.49 3.55 2.45
C ALA A 59 -12.22 4.69 3.19
N LYS A 60 -12.53 5.78 2.49
CA LYS A 60 -13.23 6.95 3.05
C LYS A 60 -14.62 6.63 3.61
N LYS A 61 -15.30 5.61 3.06
CA LYS A 61 -16.60 5.16 3.54
C LYS A 61 -16.53 4.28 4.80
N ARG A 62 -15.38 3.67 5.09
CA ARG A 62 -15.23 2.62 6.11
C ARG A 62 -14.31 2.97 7.28
N LEU A 63 -13.32 3.82 7.03
CA LEU A 63 -12.41 4.32 8.06
C LEU A 63 -13.05 5.50 8.80
N SER A 64 -12.67 5.70 10.06
CA SER A 64 -12.95 6.95 10.75
C SER A 64 -12.17 8.09 10.11
N GLU A 65 -12.61 9.33 10.32
CA GLU A 65 -11.94 10.51 9.77
C GLU A 65 -10.46 10.59 10.17
N ASP A 66 -10.14 10.32 11.43
CA ASP A 66 -8.76 10.34 11.93
C ASP A 66 -7.87 9.29 11.26
N VAL A 67 -8.38 8.06 11.11
CA VAL A 67 -7.63 6.94 10.49
C VAL A 67 -7.47 7.18 8.99
N TYR A 68 -8.52 7.65 8.33
CA TYR A 68 -8.45 8.02 6.92
C TYR A 68 -7.42 9.14 6.68
N ASN A 69 -7.43 10.19 7.52
CA ASN A 69 -6.47 11.27 7.43
C ASN A 69 -5.05 10.78 7.71
N HIS A 70 -4.86 9.84 8.64
CA HIS A 70 -3.57 9.19 8.88
C HIS A 70 -3.07 8.47 7.61
N SER A 71 -3.92 7.65 6.99
CA SER A 71 -3.63 6.96 5.73
C SER A 71 -3.30 7.90 4.57
N MET A 72 -3.90 9.09 4.54
CA MET A 72 -3.66 10.07 3.47
C MET A 72 -2.37 10.89 3.65
N ARG A 73 -1.58 10.71 4.70
CA ARG A 73 -0.36 11.53 4.92
C ARG A 73 0.84 11.10 4.07
N VAL A 74 0.76 9.99 3.33
CA VAL A 74 1.90 9.48 2.56
C VAL A 74 1.43 8.91 1.23
N TYR A 75 1.83 9.50 0.09
CA TYR A 75 1.52 8.96 -1.24
C TYR A 75 2.44 9.50 -2.34
N PHE A 76 3.23 8.62 -2.96
CA PHE A 76 4.05 8.94 -4.14
C PHE A 76 3.81 7.97 -5.31
N TYR A 77 3.51 6.70 -5.00
CA TYR A 77 3.27 5.64 -5.98
C TYR A 77 1.92 4.97 -5.73
N GLU A 78 1.24 4.52 -6.78
CA GLU A 78 -0.10 3.91 -6.69
C GLU A 78 -0.11 2.72 -5.72
N THR A 79 0.78 1.75 -5.86
CA THR A 79 0.83 0.59 -4.95
C THR A 79 1.00 1.01 -3.49
N TYR A 80 1.88 1.98 -3.25
CA TYR A 80 2.11 2.54 -1.91
C TYR A 80 0.86 3.26 -1.38
N TYR A 81 0.17 4.03 -2.23
CA TYR A 81 -1.09 4.68 -1.89
C TYR A 81 -2.17 3.68 -1.49
N LEU A 82 -2.31 2.58 -2.23
CA LEU A 82 -3.26 1.51 -1.92
C LEU A 82 -2.92 0.86 -0.57
N THR A 83 -1.64 0.57 -0.30
CA THR A 83 -1.17 0.06 1.00
C THR A 83 -1.54 1.02 2.13
N CYS A 84 -1.23 2.31 1.99
CA CYS A 84 -1.56 3.30 3.03
C CYS A 84 -3.07 3.39 3.30
N LEU A 85 -3.93 3.29 2.28
CA LEU A 85 -5.38 3.29 2.48
C LEU A 85 -5.92 2.00 3.11
N LEU A 86 -5.25 0.87 2.91
CA LEU A 86 -5.75 -0.45 3.33
C LEU A 86 -5.05 -1.02 4.57
N HIS A 87 -3.92 -0.47 5.04
CA HIS A 87 -3.18 -1.06 6.17
C HIS A 87 -4.02 -1.19 7.45
N ASP A 88 -4.92 -0.24 7.70
CA ASP A 88 -5.83 -0.25 8.85
C ASP A 88 -7.22 -0.86 8.55
N ILE A 89 -7.46 -1.45 7.38
CA ILE A 89 -8.81 -1.94 7.02
C ILE A 89 -9.29 -3.06 7.97
N GLY A 90 -8.36 -3.85 8.51
CA GLY A 90 -8.63 -4.88 9.49
C GLY A 90 -9.12 -4.34 10.84
N ALA A 91 -8.85 -3.07 11.15
CA ALA A 91 -9.26 -2.41 12.39
C ALA A 91 -10.70 -1.86 12.34
N THR A 92 -11.39 -1.96 11.21
CA THR A 92 -12.79 -1.54 11.09
C THR A 92 -13.71 -2.40 11.96
N SER A 93 -14.78 -1.81 12.50
CA SER A 93 -15.72 -2.50 13.40
C SER A 93 -16.41 -3.72 12.77
N GLU A 94 -16.59 -3.71 11.45
CA GLU A 94 -17.08 -4.83 10.64
C GLU A 94 -16.06 -5.97 10.61
N LYS A 95 -14.78 -5.66 10.33
CA LYS A 95 -13.72 -6.65 10.12
C LYS A 95 -13.13 -7.21 11.41
N LEU A 96 -13.10 -6.43 12.50
CA LEU A 96 -12.72 -6.90 13.83
C LEU A 96 -13.58 -8.07 14.34
N ARG A 97 -14.79 -8.25 13.79
CA ARG A 97 -15.70 -9.35 14.16
C ARG A 97 -15.75 -10.46 13.10
N ALA A 98 -15.08 -10.27 11.96
CA ALA A 98 -15.12 -11.21 10.85
C ALA A 98 -14.15 -12.39 11.03
N THR A 99 -13.13 -12.25 11.88
CA THR A 99 -12.10 -13.26 12.13
C THR A 99 -11.48 -13.09 13.53
N LEU A 100 -10.75 -14.12 13.99
CA LEU A 100 -9.96 -14.09 15.23
C LEU A 100 -8.48 -13.75 14.98
N LEU A 101 -8.10 -13.48 13.74
CA LEU A 101 -6.75 -13.04 13.38
C LEU A 101 -6.47 -11.62 13.88
N SER A 102 -5.20 -11.28 14.12
CA SER A 102 -4.79 -9.89 14.36
C SER A 102 -5.19 -9.00 13.18
N PHE A 103 -5.35 -7.70 13.42
CA PHE A 103 -5.93 -6.80 12.44
C PHE A 103 -5.07 -6.66 11.17
N GLU A 104 -3.74 -6.79 11.28
CA GLU A 104 -2.78 -6.78 10.17
C GLU A 104 -3.02 -7.98 9.24
N PHE A 105 -3.13 -9.19 9.81
CA PHE A 105 -3.43 -10.40 9.05
C PHE A 105 -4.86 -10.39 8.48
N CYS A 106 -5.82 -9.84 9.21
CA CYS A 106 -7.17 -9.63 8.71
C CYS A 106 -7.17 -8.68 7.50
N GLY A 107 -6.45 -7.56 7.61
CA GLY A 107 -6.28 -6.58 6.54
C GLY A 107 -5.63 -7.21 5.31
N GLY A 108 -4.48 -7.86 5.48
CA GLY A 108 -3.77 -8.55 4.41
C GLY A 108 -4.53 -9.72 3.78
N TYR A 109 -5.41 -10.38 4.54
CA TYR A 109 -6.28 -11.43 4.00
C TYR A 109 -7.36 -10.87 3.08
N PHE A 110 -7.98 -9.73 3.43
CA PHE A 110 -9.07 -9.14 2.64
C PHE A 110 -8.60 -8.19 1.53
N ALA A 111 -7.43 -7.55 1.68
CA ALA A 111 -6.93 -6.55 0.74
C ALA A 111 -6.81 -7.07 -0.71
N PRO A 112 -6.27 -8.27 -0.99
CA PRO A 112 -6.19 -8.80 -2.35
C PRO A 112 -7.53 -8.90 -3.06
N ASP A 113 -8.57 -9.36 -2.34
CA ASP A 113 -9.89 -9.59 -2.94
C ASP A 113 -10.56 -8.26 -3.29
N ILE A 114 -10.45 -7.27 -2.40
CA ILE A 114 -10.92 -5.89 -2.64
C ILE A 114 -10.21 -5.31 -3.89
N LEU A 115 -8.89 -5.44 -3.95
CA LEU A 115 -8.09 -4.90 -5.04
C LEU A 115 -8.38 -5.59 -6.38
N LYS A 116 -8.52 -6.91 -6.40
CA LYS A 116 -8.90 -7.68 -7.59
C LYS A 116 -10.30 -7.30 -8.08
N GLU A 117 -11.27 -7.12 -7.17
CA GLU A 117 -12.61 -6.65 -7.52
C GLU A 117 -12.57 -5.27 -8.21
N PHE A 118 -11.64 -4.41 -7.77
CA PHE A 118 -11.45 -3.08 -8.38
C PHE A 118 -10.58 -3.06 -9.63
N GLY A 119 -10.06 -4.21 -10.05
CA GLY A 119 -9.30 -4.38 -11.29
C GLY A 119 -7.78 -4.33 -11.12
N ALA A 120 -7.25 -4.47 -9.91
CA ALA A 120 -5.81 -4.56 -9.69
C ALA A 120 -5.24 -5.86 -10.29
N PHE A 121 -4.04 -5.76 -10.85
CA PHE A 121 -3.27 -6.94 -11.25
C PHE A 121 -2.85 -7.73 -10.02
N LYS A 122 -2.68 -9.05 -10.19
CA LYS A 122 -2.35 -9.98 -9.12
C LYS A 122 -1.09 -9.53 -8.37
N GLU A 123 -0.07 -9.13 -9.11
CA GLU A 123 1.24 -8.71 -8.60
C GLU A 123 1.15 -7.46 -7.72
N GLN A 124 0.26 -6.52 -8.09
CA GLN A 124 0.00 -5.32 -7.30
C GLN A 124 -0.81 -5.65 -6.04
N ALA A 125 -1.85 -6.47 -6.18
CA ALA A 125 -2.72 -6.87 -5.07
C ALA A 125 -1.97 -7.68 -4.01
N GLU A 126 -1.09 -8.59 -4.43
CA GLU A 126 -0.24 -9.38 -3.54
C GLU A 126 0.85 -8.53 -2.90
N SER A 127 1.41 -7.54 -3.61
CA SER A 127 2.38 -6.60 -3.03
C SER A 127 1.75 -5.78 -1.90
N VAL A 128 0.53 -5.25 -2.11
CA VAL A 128 -0.20 -4.53 -1.07
C VAL A 128 -0.45 -5.43 0.13
N ALA A 129 -0.90 -6.67 -0.07
CA ALA A 129 -1.17 -7.58 1.03
C ALA A 129 0.08 -7.95 1.83
N GLU A 130 1.20 -8.22 1.17
CA GLU A 130 2.48 -8.47 1.84
C GLU A 130 2.87 -7.29 2.73
N ALA A 131 2.77 -6.06 2.22
CA ALA A 131 3.09 -4.85 2.96
C ALA A 131 2.11 -4.53 4.11
N VAL A 132 0.84 -4.95 4.01
CA VAL A 132 -0.12 -4.81 5.12
C VAL A 132 0.15 -5.83 6.23
N ILE A 133 0.62 -7.03 5.90
CA ILE A 133 0.93 -8.09 6.87
C ILE A 133 2.23 -7.79 7.63
N GLN A 134 3.21 -7.19 6.96
CA GLN A 134 4.52 -6.84 7.52
C GLN A 134 4.73 -5.31 7.45
N PRO A 135 3.97 -4.53 8.24
CA PRO A 135 4.02 -3.06 8.21
C PRO A 135 5.34 -2.48 8.74
#